data_AF-A0A099NVS0-F1
#
_entry.id   AF-A0A099NVS0-F1
#
_cell.length_a   1.000
_cell.length_b   1.000
_cell.length_c   1.000
_cell.angle_alpha   90.00
_cell.angle_beta   90.00
_cell.angle_gamma   90.00
#
_symmetry.space_group_name_H-M   'P 1'
#
loop_
_entity.id
_entity.type
_entity.pdbx_description
1 polymer ?
#
loop_
_entity_poly.entity_id
_entity_poly.type
_entity_poly.pdbx_seq_one_letter_code
_entity_poly.pdbx_strand_id
1 'polypeptide(L)'
;MSVQSSQSNDSSPTSNDNKNNLYTIEVEEIDPEQAETTTSEGYQMHVFLNSRHVQIIALAGAIGTGLFVASEGTLAAAGPAPLLTGYLILLFLVWFVMNQLADMVTFIPLPGQTTIFALTSRYTGNSSLAFAIALIVATEITAAAFVIQYWTNINPGAWITIFCVTMVLINFSNVKYFGEIEFWIGLLKIFAIIGLIIVGIVIFFGGAPASHGVLGFHYWKTPGAFVEHLTDGNTGKFLAVWTSIIKSAFAFILSPELITACASEAEHPRVNLPKATNRFIYRMIVFYVLGSLTIGVIVASNDPRLLGALSQGSSTAAASPFVIGIQNAGIPVLNHIINAAILSSAYSCGNSQFFSATRTLHSMAIRGEVPRLFGRTNRWGVPYYAVTLTALISLVSYLNVSNSSSVVFTWLTNISTVSGFISWIFIGIIYLRFRKAIDYHNLNDR
;
A
#
# COMPACT_ATOMS: atom_id res chain seq x y z
N MET A 1 -15.65 7.72 75.87
CA MET A 1 -15.02 8.97 76.33
C MET A 1 -13.50 8.77 76.29
N SER A 2 -12.73 9.84 76.27
CA SER A 2 -11.27 9.92 76.01
C SER A 2 -10.33 9.27 77.04
N VAL A 3 -9.20 8.68 76.56
CA VAL A 3 -7.83 8.70 77.18
C VAL A 3 -7.69 7.94 78.53
N GLN A 4 -6.56 7.47 79.13
CA GLN A 4 -5.06 7.57 79.07
C GLN A 4 -4.50 6.17 79.55
N SER A 5 -3.24 5.70 79.46
CA SER A 5 -2.04 5.88 78.60
C SER A 5 -0.92 4.89 79.04
N SER A 6 0.33 5.03 78.55
CA SER A 6 1.58 4.34 78.98
C SER A 6 1.75 2.87 78.52
N GLN A 7 2.95 2.31 78.37
CA GLN A 7 4.31 2.76 78.71
C GLN A 7 5.29 2.76 77.51
N SER A 8 6.44 3.41 77.68
CA SER A 8 7.58 3.49 76.73
C SER A 8 8.76 2.62 77.19
N ASN A 9 9.62 2.19 76.25
CA ASN A 9 11.05 1.98 76.54
C ASN A 9 11.93 2.03 75.28
N ASP A 10 13.19 2.42 75.45
CA ASP A 10 14.12 2.75 74.36
C ASP A 10 14.83 1.56 73.68
N SER A 11 15.07 1.69 72.38
CA SER A 11 16.44 1.66 71.80
C SER A 11 16.42 2.17 70.36
N SER A 12 17.57 2.64 69.86
CA SER A 12 17.68 3.56 68.72
C SER A 12 18.43 2.93 67.50
N PRO A 13 18.76 3.66 66.41
CA PRO A 13 18.07 3.40 65.15
C PRO A 13 18.97 2.95 63.98
N THR A 14 18.39 2.22 63.03
CA THR A 14 18.99 1.99 61.71
C THR A 14 18.14 2.57 60.58
N SER A 15 18.82 3.02 59.53
CA SER A 15 18.31 3.91 58.49
C SER A 15 17.40 3.24 57.46
N ASN A 16 16.48 4.06 56.90
CA ASN A 16 15.85 3.90 55.59
C ASN A 16 15.14 2.57 55.29
N ASP A 17 13.81 2.62 55.21
CA ASP A 17 13.20 2.48 53.88
C ASP A 17 11.89 3.27 53.78
N ASN A 18 11.78 4.12 52.75
CA ASN A 18 10.63 5.03 52.59
C ASN A 18 10.18 5.07 51.12
N LYS A 19 9.53 3.98 50.70
CA LYS A 19 8.67 3.83 49.50
C LYS A 19 8.16 2.39 49.42
N ASN A 20 6.84 2.18 49.55
CA ASN A 20 6.10 1.15 48.80
C ASN A 20 4.58 1.30 48.94
N ASN A 21 4.06 2.51 48.66
CA ASN A 21 2.67 2.64 48.21
C ASN A 21 2.61 2.16 46.75
N LEU A 22 2.64 0.84 46.57
CA LEU A 22 2.27 0.20 45.33
C LEU A 22 0.79 0.48 45.09
N TYR A 23 0.49 1.33 44.10
CA TYR A 23 -0.83 1.36 43.52
C TYR A 23 -1.02 0.01 42.83
N THR A 24 -1.83 -0.86 43.43
CA THR A 24 -2.31 -2.08 42.77
C THR A 24 -3.13 -1.64 41.57
N ILE A 25 -2.49 -1.59 40.41
CA ILE A 25 -3.21 -1.56 39.15
C ILE A 25 -3.92 -2.90 39.08
N GLU A 26 -5.25 -2.88 39.23
CA GLU A 26 -6.08 -3.95 38.72
C GLU A 26 -5.83 -3.98 37.21
N VAL A 27 -4.92 -4.88 36.81
CA VAL A 27 -4.90 -5.37 35.45
C VAL A 27 -6.22 -6.10 35.33
N GLU A 28 -7.18 -5.44 34.68
CA GLU A 28 -8.35 -6.08 34.12
C GLU A 28 -7.81 -7.14 33.16
N GLU A 29 -7.64 -8.37 33.68
CA GLU A 29 -7.37 -9.53 32.84
C GLU A 29 -8.49 -9.55 31.82
N ILE A 30 -8.13 -9.36 30.55
CA ILE A 30 -9.09 -9.46 29.45
C ILE A 30 -9.52 -10.91 29.43
N ASP A 31 -10.59 -11.18 30.15
CA ASP A 31 -11.19 -12.47 30.33
C ASP A 31 -11.33 -13.12 28.94
N PRO A 32 -10.77 -14.33 28.72
CA PRO A 32 -10.94 -15.01 27.44
C PRO A 32 -12.42 -15.14 27.07
N GLU A 33 -13.33 -15.26 28.06
CA GLU A 33 -14.78 -15.28 27.84
C GLU A 33 -15.31 -13.91 27.39
N GLN A 34 -14.74 -12.77 27.82
CA GLN A 34 -15.05 -11.44 27.27
C GLN A 34 -14.49 -11.22 25.85
N ALA A 35 -13.28 -11.74 25.58
CA ALA A 35 -12.72 -11.72 24.23
C ALA A 35 -13.60 -12.51 23.25
N GLU A 36 -14.12 -13.66 23.68
CA GLU A 36 -15.10 -14.46 22.94
C GLU A 36 -16.48 -13.78 22.86
N THR A 37 -16.93 -13.10 23.92
CA THR A 37 -18.22 -12.35 23.99
C THR A 37 -18.35 -11.28 22.89
N THR A 38 -17.24 -10.76 22.35
CA THR A 38 -17.30 -9.82 21.20
C THR A 38 -17.62 -10.51 19.85
N THR A 39 -17.64 -11.86 19.80
CA THR A 39 -17.81 -12.65 18.57
C THR A 39 -19.14 -13.41 18.50
N SER A 40 -20.25 -12.68 18.57
CA SER A 40 -21.58 -13.24 18.24
C SER A 40 -21.61 -13.89 16.85
N GLU A 41 -22.40 -14.95 16.69
CA GLU A 41 -22.56 -15.67 15.41
C GLU A 41 -22.79 -14.72 14.22
N GLY A 42 -22.04 -14.92 13.14
CA GLY A 42 -22.12 -14.06 11.95
C GLY A 42 -21.37 -12.73 12.05
N TYR A 43 -20.36 -12.62 12.94
CA TYR A 43 -19.36 -11.54 12.95
C TYR A 43 -17.90 -12.06 12.90
N GLN A 44 -17.69 -13.37 12.88
CA GLN A 44 -16.36 -13.96 12.72
C GLN A 44 -15.95 -14.03 11.24
N MET A 45 -14.66 -13.80 10.96
CA MET A 45 -14.01 -14.05 9.66
C MET A 45 -13.23 -15.36 9.73
N HIS A 46 -13.09 -16.06 8.60
CA HIS A 46 -12.42 -17.37 8.56
C HIS A 46 -10.93 -17.24 8.21
N VAL A 47 -10.07 -17.88 9.00
CA VAL A 47 -8.62 -17.94 8.77
C VAL A 47 -8.30 -18.98 7.68
N PHE A 48 -8.00 -18.52 6.46
CA PHE A 48 -7.59 -19.39 5.33
C PHE A 48 -6.41 -18.82 4.51
N LEU A 49 -5.73 -17.75 4.94
CA LEU A 49 -4.54 -17.25 4.25
C LEU A 49 -3.29 -17.97 4.74
N ASN A 50 -2.93 -19.04 4.04
CA ASN A 50 -1.72 -19.80 4.30
C ASN A 50 -0.48 -18.90 4.19
N SER A 51 0.60 -19.23 4.91
CA SER A 51 1.85 -18.44 4.89
C SER A 51 2.39 -18.13 3.48
N ARG A 52 2.15 -19.00 2.48
CA ARG A 52 2.53 -18.74 1.08
C ARG A 52 1.75 -17.59 0.43
N HIS A 53 0.46 -17.43 0.75
CA HIS A 53 -0.40 -16.38 0.19
C HIS A 53 0.01 -15.04 0.76
N VAL A 54 0.16 -14.94 2.09
CA VAL A 54 0.63 -13.72 2.78
C VAL A 54 1.98 -13.26 2.23
N GLN A 55 2.90 -14.18 1.94
CA GLN A 55 4.23 -13.85 1.40
C GLN A 55 4.20 -13.32 -0.05
N ILE A 56 3.27 -13.79 -0.89
CA ILE A 56 3.12 -13.28 -2.27
C ILE A 56 2.27 -12.01 -2.30
N ILE A 57 1.19 -11.91 -1.51
CA ILE A 57 0.40 -10.69 -1.37
C ILE A 57 1.29 -9.55 -0.86
N ALA A 58 2.13 -9.80 0.15
CA ALA A 58 3.09 -8.81 0.65
C ALA A 58 4.09 -8.34 -0.40
N LEU A 59 4.48 -9.20 -1.34
CA LEU A 59 5.44 -8.86 -2.38
C LEU A 59 4.80 -8.18 -3.60
N ALA A 60 3.66 -8.71 -4.05
CA ALA A 60 3.05 -8.36 -5.34
C ALA A 60 1.83 -7.45 -5.22
N GLY A 61 1.23 -7.31 -4.04
CA GLY A 61 0.27 -6.24 -3.74
C GLY A 61 0.94 -4.86 -3.70
N ALA A 62 2.26 -4.82 -3.56
CA ALA A 62 3.09 -3.61 -3.55
C ALA A 62 3.79 -3.30 -4.88
N ILE A 63 3.63 -4.16 -5.89
CA ILE A 63 4.13 -3.96 -7.26
C ILE A 63 2.91 -3.77 -8.14
N GLY A 64 2.62 -2.53 -8.50
CA GLY A 64 1.33 -2.14 -9.08
C GLY A 64 1.42 -0.99 -10.07
N THR A 65 0.30 -0.30 -10.26
CA THR A 65 0.15 0.78 -11.24
C THR A 65 1.01 2.01 -10.93
N GLY A 66 1.45 2.19 -9.68
CA GLY A 66 2.44 3.21 -9.34
C GLY A 66 3.76 3.05 -10.09
N LEU A 67 4.34 1.83 -10.13
CA LEU A 67 5.56 1.57 -10.89
C LEU A 67 5.31 1.55 -12.40
N PHE A 68 4.23 0.90 -12.82
CA PHE A 68 4.01 0.60 -14.23
C PHE A 68 3.34 1.73 -15.02
N VAL A 69 2.49 2.54 -14.39
CA VAL A 69 1.68 3.58 -15.05
C VAL A 69 2.04 4.97 -14.51
N ALA A 70 1.88 5.23 -13.21
CA ALA A 70 2.06 6.57 -12.64
C ALA A 70 3.51 7.12 -12.76
N SER A 71 4.49 6.23 -12.91
CA SER A 71 5.88 6.59 -13.23
C SER A 71 6.03 7.40 -14.53
N GLU A 72 5.09 7.29 -15.48
CA GLU A 72 5.09 8.08 -16.72
C GLU A 72 5.02 9.59 -16.43
N GLY A 73 4.07 9.99 -15.56
CA GLY A 73 3.83 11.37 -15.20
C GLY A 73 4.90 11.96 -14.26
N THR A 74 5.74 11.11 -13.65
CA THR A 74 6.94 11.54 -12.92
C THR A 74 8.12 11.71 -13.87
N LEU A 75 8.39 10.72 -14.75
CA LEU A 75 9.46 10.80 -15.73
C LEU A 75 9.29 12.01 -16.66
N ALA A 76 8.07 12.25 -17.13
CA ALA A 76 7.73 13.38 -17.99
C ALA A 76 7.91 14.74 -17.29
N ALA A 77 7.45 14.86 -16.04
CA ALA A 77 7.41 16.14 -15.34
C ALA A 77 8.71 16.52 -14.63
N ALA A 78 9.60 15.55 -14.36
CA ALA A 78 10.79 15.75 -13.53
C ALA A 78 12.08 15.10 -14.10
N GLY A 79 12.01 14.16 -15.03
CA GLY A 79 13.18 13.48 -15.59
C GLY A 79 13.70 12.30 -14.74
N PRO A 80 14.67 11.53 -15.28
CA PRO A 80 15.02 10.22 -14.75
C PRO A 80 15.83 10.24 -13.44
N ALA A 81 16.62 11.27 -13.16
CA ALA A 81 17.34 11.37 -11.88
C ALA A 81 16.40 11.76 -10.72
N PRO A 82 15.50 12.76 -10.85
CA PRO A 82 14.41 12.95 -9.90
C PRO A 82 13.51 11.74 -9.72
N LEU A 83 13.16 11.01 -10.79
CA LEU A 83 12.41 9.75 -10.70
C LEU A 83 13.11 8.77 -9.73
N LEU A 84 14.35 8.39 -10.03
CA LEU A 84 15.13 7.45 -9.20
C LEU A 84 15.29 7.95 -7.75
N THR A 85 15.55 9.25 -7.57
CA THR A 85 15.74 9.88 -6.25
C THR A 85 14.46 9.86 -5.41
N GLY A 86 13.30 10.11 -6.04
CA GLY A 86 11.99 10.02 -5.39
C GLY A 86 11.70 8.61 -4.88
N TYR A 87 11.92 7.60 -5.73
CA TYR A 87 11.77 6.19 -5.34
C TYR A 87 12.73 5.78 -4.21
N LEU A 88 13.99 6.25 -4.20
CA LEU A 88 14.95 5.99 -3.12
C LEU A 88 14.54 6.61 -1.77
N ILE A 89 14.08 7.87 -1.77
CA ILE A 89 13.62 8.56 -0.56
C ILE A 89 12.36 7.90 0.01
N LEU A 90 11.43 7.51 -0.84
CA LEU A 90 10.20 6.83 -0.44
C LEU A 90 10.46 5.43 0.10
N LEU A 91 11.38 4.65 -0.50
CA LEU A 91 11.80 3.35 0.05
C LEU A 91 12.29 3.47 1.50
N PHE A 92 13.05 4.52 1.82
CA PHE A 92 13.54 4.79 3.16
C PHE A 92 12.42 5.21 4.13
N LEU A 93 11.45 6.02 3.69
CA LEU A 93 10.28 6.38 4.50
C LEU A 93 9.38 5.16 4.78
N VAL A 94 9.08 4.38 3.75
CA VAL A 94 8.23 3.18 3.78
C VAL A 94 8.88 2.08 4.63
N TRP A 95 10.22 2.02 4.68
CA TRP A 95 10.94 1.15 5.60
C TRP A 95 10.55 1.41 7.06
N PHE A 96 10.54 2.67 7.51
CA PHE A 96 10.08 3.00 8.87
C PHE A 96 8.61 2.64 9.08
N VAL A 97 7.72 3.04 8.17
CA VAL A 97 6.27 2.77 8.26
C VAL A 97 5.99 1.27 8.40
N MET A 98 6.67 0.45 7.59
CA MET A 98 6.51 -1.01 7.62
C MET A 98 6.99 -1.62 8.95
N ASN A 99 8.13 -1.17 9.49
CA ASN A 99 8.61 -1.66 10.78
C ASN A 99 7.69 -1.23 11.93
N GLN A 100 7.22 0.02 11.95
CA GLN A 100 6.28 0.54 12.95
C GLN A 100 4.97 -0.25 12.97
N LEU A 101 4.41 -0.53 11.79
CA LEU A 101 3.21 -1.36 11.65
C LEU A 101 3.46 -2.81 12.06
N ALA A 102 4.58 -3.41 11.66
CA ALA A 102 4.90 -4.80 11.99
C ALA A 102 5.07 -5.02 13.49
N ASP A 103 5.77 -4.12 14.18
CA ASP A 103 5.98 -4.15 15.63
C ASP A 103 4.63 -4.12 16.38
N MET A 104 3.84 -3.05 16.17
CA MET A 104 2.52 -2.87 16.78
C MET A 104 1.55 -4.03 16.54
N VAL A 105 1.58 -4.65 15.35
CA VAL A 105 0.67 -5.74 14.97
C VAL A 105 1.15 -7.10 15.46
N THR A 106 2.45 -7.38 15.48
CA THR A 106 2.98 -8.66 15.99
C THR A 106 2.88 -8.77 17.51
N PHE A 107 2.89 -7.63 18.21
CA PHE A 107 2.63 -7.56 19.64
C PHE A 107 1.27 -8.17 20.02
N ILE A 108 0.16 -7.70 19.42
CA ILE A 108 -1.20 -8.24 19.63
C ILE A 108 -1.89 -8.50 18.27
N PRO A 109 -1.62 -9.65 17.61
CA PRO A 109 -2.18 -9.98 16.31
C PRO A 109 -3.54 -10.69 16.45
N LEU A 110 -4.50 -10.01 17.06
CA LEU A 110 -5.88 -10.51 17.19
C LEU A 110 -6.71 -10.11 15.96
N PRO A 111 -7.61 -10.98 15.47
CA PRO A 111 -8.54 -10.62 14.40
C PRO A 111 -9.31 -9.33 14.71
N GLY A 112 -9.44 -8.45 13.71
CA GLY A 112 -10.07 -7.15 13.89
C GLY A 112 -9.27 -6.13 14.72
N GLN A 113 -8.09 -6.46 15.24
CA GLN A 113 -7.23 -5.56 16.03
C GLN A 113 -5.93 -5.15 15.31
N THR A 114 -5.66 -5.66 14.10
CA THR A 114 -4.41 -5.41 13.34
C THR A 114 -4.48 -4.22 12.37
N THR A 115 -5.67 -3.63 12.20
CA THR A 115 -5.92 -2.51 11.28
C THR A 115 -5.43 -1.20 11.90
N ILE A 116 -5.04 -0.21 11.08
CA ILE A 116 -4.62 1.12 11.59
C ILE A 116 -5.65 1.66 12.57
N PHE A 117 -6.93 1.61 12.22
CA PHE A 117 -8.07 2.06 13.02
C PHE A 117 -8.07 1.47 14.43
N ALA A 118 -7.82 0.15 14.55
CA ALA A 118 -7.71 -0.51 15.84
C ALA A 118 -6.47 -0.04 16.64
N LEU A 119 -5.32 0.14 15.98
CA LEU A 119 -4.11 0.67 16.61
C LEU A 119 -4.32 2.14 17.04
N THR A 120 -4.98 2.96 16.22
CA THR A 120 -5.32 4.37 16.48
C THR A 120 -6.12 4.49 17.75
N SER A 121 -7.28 3.82 17.82
CA SER A 121 -8.18 3.90 18.96
C SER A 121 -7.54 3.31 20.22
N ARG A 122 -6.80 2.19 20.11
CA ARG A 122 -6.07 1.58 21.25
C ARG A 122 -4.99 2.50 21.83
N TYR A 123 -4.13 3.12 21.02
CA TYR A 123 -2.96 3.84 21.52
C TYR A 123 -3.15 5.37 21.61
N THR A 124 -4.16 5.94 20.94
CA THR A 124 -4.46 7.38 21.03
C THR A 124 -5.73 7.71 21.81
N GLY A 125 -6.61 6.73 22.05
CA GLY A 125 -7.92 6.94 22.66
C GLY A 125 -8.94 7.66 21.76
N ASN A 126 -8.61 7.95 20.49
CA ASN A 126 -9.46 8.71 19.60
C ASN A 126 -9.67 8.02 18.23
N SER A 127 -10.89 7.53 18.00
CA SER A 127 -11.30 6.92 16.73
C SER A 127 -11.48 7.91 15.56
N SER A 128 -11.42 9.23 15.79
CA SER A 128 -11.62 10.25 14.75
C SER A 128 -10.42 10.47 13.81
N LEU A 129 -9.25 9.88 14.11
CA LEU A 129 -7.98 10.13 13.39
C LEU A 129 -7.78 9.15 12.23
N ALA A 130 -8.85 8.76 11.54
CA ALA A 130 -8.86 7.53 10.75
C ALA A 130 -9.44 7.74 9.34
N PHE A 131 -8.55 7.78 8.34
CA PHE A 131 -8.87 8.23 6.98
C PHE A 131 -9.34 7.09 6.05
N ALA A 132 -10.34 7.34 5.22
CA ALA A 132 -11.00 6.32 4.39
C ALA A 132 -10.15 5.81 3.20
N ILE A 133 -9.92 4.50 3.15
CA ILE A 133 -9.06 3.80 2.17
C ILE A 133 -9.74 3.54 0.81
N ALA A 134 -11.07 3.53 0.74
CA ALA A 134 -11.82 2.93 -0.36
C ALA A 134 -11.65 3.58 -1.76
N LEU A 135 -11.14 4.81 -1.87
CA LEU A 135 -10.94 5.49 -3.16
C LEU A 135 -9.81 4.90 -4.01
N ILE A 136 -8.86 4.18 -3.39
CA ILE A 136 -7.76 3.53 -4.11
C ILE A 136 -8.27 2.42 -5.05
N VAL A 137 -9.37 1.74 -4.71
CA VAL A 137 -10.01 0.75 -5.58
C VAL A 137 -10.48 1.38 -6.91
N ALA A 138 -11.11 2.56 -6.84
CA ALA A 138 -11.51 3.32 -8.03
C ALA A 138 -10.29 3.81 -8.85
N THR A 139 -9.15 4.06 -8.19
CA THR A 139 -7.88 4.47 -8.84
C THR A 139 -7.29 3.30 -9.66
N GLU A 140 -7.25 2.10 -9.09
CA GLU A 140 -6.74 0.90 -9.76
C GLU A 140 -7.66 0.42 -10.89
N ILE A 141 -8.99 0.49 -10.71
CA ILE A 141 -9.97 0.22 -11.77
C ILE A 141 -9.81 1.23 -12.92
N THR A 142 -9.57 2.52 -12.60
CA THR A 142 -9.26 3.56 -13.59
C THR A 142 -7.98 3.25 -14.36
N ALA A 143 -6.92 2.81 -13.68
CA ALA A 143 -5.67 2.41 -14.32
C ALA A 143 -5.83 1.18 -15.23
N ALA A 144 -6.58 0.16 -14.79
CA ALA A 144 -6.91 -1.01 -15.62
C ALA A 144 -7.73 -0.60 -16.87
N ALA A 145 -8.71 0.29 -16.69
CA ALA A 145 -9.51 0.85 -17.78
C ALA A 145 -8.68 1.74 -18.74
N PHE A 146 -7.59 2.36 -18.27
CA PHE A 146 -6.64 3.10 -19.10
C PHE A 146 -5.74 2.16 -19.90
N VAL A 147 -5.11 1.18 -19.25
CA VAL A 147 -4.19 0.22 -19.90
C VAL A 147 -4.89 -0.59 -21.00
N ILE A 148 -6.16 -0.95 -20.82
CA ILE A 148 -6.90 -1.72 -21.84
C ILE A 148 -7.24 -0.92 -23.11
N GLN A 149 -7.24 0.42 -23.07
CA GLN A 149 -7.40 1.26 -24.26
C GLN A 149 -6.26 1.08 -25.28
N TYR A 150 -5.13 0.49 -24.87
CA TYR A 150 -4.02 0.13 -25.76
C TYR A 150 -4.41 -0.82 -26.90
N TRP A 151 -5.44 -1.66 -26.71
CA TRP A 151 -5.92 -2.59 -27.74
C TRP A 151 -7.28 -2.22 -28.32
N THR A 152 -8.02 -1.26 -27.75
CA THR A 152 -9.41 -1.00 -28.15
C THR A 152 -9.92 0.39 -27.81
N ASN A 153 -10.74 0.94 -28.71
CA ASN A 153 -11.43 2.23 -28.54
C ASN A 153 -12.86 2.07 -27.96
N ILE A 154 -13.18 0.90 -27.39
CA ILE A 154 -14.45 0.66 -26.68
C ILE A 154 -14.55 1.58 -25.46
N ASN A 155 -15.75 2.10 -25.18
CA ASN A 155 -16.02 2.99 -24.05
C ASN A 155 -15.47 2.41 -22.72
N PRO A 156 -14.63 3.14 -21.96
CA PRO A 156 -14.01 2.65 -20.73
C PRO A 156 -15.00 2.12 -19.69
N GLY A 157 -16.23 2.63 -19.68
CA GLY A 157 -17.31 2.19 -18.80
C GLY A 157 -17.60 0.68 -18.93
N ALA A 158 -17.47 0.09 -20.12
CA ALA A 158 -17.69 -1.35 -20.31
C ALA A 158 -16.65 -2.20 -19.54
N TRP A 159 -15.38 -1.79 -19.60
CA TRP A 159 -14.30 -2.46 -18.86
C TRP A 159 -14.40 -2.21 -17.36
N ILE A 160 -14.81 -1.01 -16.95
CA ILE A 160 -15.11 -0.67 -15.56
C ILE A 160 -16.23 -1.55 -15.00
N THR A 161 -17.32 -1.76 -15.74
CA THR A 161 -18.37 -2.73 -15.36
C THR A 161 -17.79 -4.11 -15.09
N ILE A 162 -16.96 -4.62 -16.01
CA ILE A 162 -16.34 -5.94 -15.91
C ILE A 162 -15.46 -6.02 -14.66
N PHE A 163 -14.53 -5.07 -14.46
CA PHE A 163 -13.62 -5.09 -13.31
C PHE A 163 -14.35 -4.93 -11.98
N CYS A 164 -15.34 -4.03 -11.88
CA CYS A 164 -16.18 -3.90 -10.69
C CYS A 164 -16.91 -5.21 -10.37
N VAL A 165 -17.60 -5.81 -11.35
CA VAL A 165 -18.38 -7.03 -11.13
C VAL A 165 -17.49 -8.20 -10.75
N THR A 166 -16.34 -8.39 -11.40
CA THR A 166 -15.44 -9.51 -11.07
C THR A 166 -14.75 -9.33 -9.71
N MET A 167 -14.33 -8.10 -9.34
CA MET A 167 -13.80 -7.82 -8.00
C MET A 167 -14.85 -8.08 -6.92
N VAL A 168 -16.10 -7.67 -7.14
CA VAL A 168 -17.22 -7.93 -6.22
C VAL A 168 -17.46 -9.44 -6.07
N LEU A 169 -17.52 -10.21 -7.16
CA LEU A 169 -17.72 -11.66 -7.11
C LEU A 169 -16.58 -12.38 -6.35
N ILE A 170 -15.33 -11.95 -6.53
CA ILE A 170 -14.18 -12.47 -5.78
C ILE A 170 -14.30 -12.10 -4.29
N ASN A 171 -14.62 -10.84 -3.97
CA ASN A 171 -14.68 -10.36 -2.59
C ASN A 171 -15.92 -10.84 -1.81
N PHE A 172 -17.00 -11.27 -2.48
CA PHE A 172 -18.12 -11.99 -1.87
C PHE A 172 -17.83 -13.48 -1.60
N SER A 173 -16.83 -14.05 -2.28
CA SER A 173 -16.45 -15.46 -2.20
C SER A 173 -15.52 -15.76 -1.02
N ASN A 174 -15.40 -17.04 -0.64
CA ASN A 174 -14.47 -17.48 0.41
C ASN A 174 -13.02 -16.99 0.11
N VAL A 175 -12.36 -16.40 1.11
CA VAL A 175 -11.01 -15.80 0.99
C VAL A 175 -9.94 -16.76 0.47
N LYS A 176 -10.11 -18.09 0.60
CA LYS A 176 -9.24 -19.07 -0.05
C LYS A 176 -9.11 -18.84 -1.56
N TYR A 177 -10.20 -18.49 -2.25
CA TYR A 177 -10.16 -18.19 -3.70
C TYR A 177 -9.40 -16.90 -3.99
N PHE A 178 -9.59 -15.86 -3.18
CA PHE A 178 -8.80 -14.62 -3.24
C PHE A 178 -7.30 -14.91 -3.07
N GLY A 179 -6.93 -15.70 -2.04
CA GLY A 179 -5.53 -16.07 -1.76
C GLY A 179 -4.86 -16.86 -2.89
N GLU A 180 -5.56 -17.78 -3.55
CA GLU A 180 -5.04 -18.48 -4.74
C GLU A 180 -4.93 -17.55 -5.96
N ILE A 181 -5.92 -16.71 -6.23
CA ILE A 181 -5.91 -15.77 -7.37
C ILE A 181 -4.75 -14.77 -7.24
N GLU A 182 -4.60 -14.13 -6.08
CA GLU A 182 -3.50 -13.19 -5.82
C GLU A 182 -2.13 -13.89 -5.78
N PHE A 183 -2.06 -15.18 -5.42
CA PHE A 183 -0.82 -15.95 -5.52
C PHE A 183 -0.37 -16.13 -6.96
N TRP A 184 -1.27 -16.55 -7.87
CA TRP A 184 -0.91 -16.78 -9.28
C TRP A 184 -0.69 -15.48 -10.06
N ILE A 185 -1.56 -14.47 -9.88
CA ILE A 185 -1.35 -13.16 -10.52
C ILE A 185 -0.10 -12.49 -9.93
N GLY A 186 0.10 -12.57 -8.61
CA GLY A 186 1.28 -11.99 -7.96
C GLY A 186 2.60 -12.61 -8.44
N LEU A 187 2.63 -13.93 -8.66
CA LEU A 187 3.77 -14.62 -9.29
C LEU A 187 4.04 -14.10 -10.72
N LEU A 188 2.99 -13.87 -11.51
CA LEU A 188 3.10 -13.25 -12.84
C LEU A 188 3.69 -11.84 -12.77
N LYS A 189 3.27 -10.99 -11.82
CA LYS A 189 3.85 -9.64 -11.63
C LYS A 189 5.36 -9.71 -11.37
N ILE A 190 5.78 -10.64 -10.52
CA ILE A 190 7.20 -10.83 -10.13
C ILE A 190 8.03 -11.24 -11.35
N PHE A 191 7.56 -12.20 -12.16
CA PHE A 191 8.22 -12.54 -13.42
C PHE A 191 8.22 -11.39 -14.44
N ALA A 192 7.14 -10.61 -14.51
CA ALA A 192 7.06 -9.46 -15.42
C ALA A 192 8.10 -8.38 -15.06
N ILE A 193 8.23 -7.96 -13.79
CA ILE A 193 9.23 -6.95 -13.40
C ILE A 193 10.66 -7.46 -13.52
N ILE A 194 10.93 -8.75 -13.23
CA ILE A 194 12.25 -9.37 -13.46
C ILE A 194 12.57 -9.36 -14.96
N GLY A 195 11.63 -9.78 -15.82
CA GLY A 195 11.80 -9.76 -17.27
C GLY A 195 12.04 -8.35 -17.81
N LEU A 196 11.33 -7.35 -17.29
CA LEU A 196 11.51 -5.94 -17.65
C LEU A 196 12.88 -5.39 -17.26
N ILE A 197 13.41 -5.75 -16.08
CA ILE A 197 14.77 -5.36 -15.67
C ILE A 197 15.82 -6.03 -16.58
N ILE A 198 15.64 -7.32 -16.92
CA ILE A 198 16.54 -8.04 -17.85
C ILE A 198 16.51 -7.39 -19.24
N VAL A 199 15.33 -7.10 -19.79
CA VAL A 199 15.16 -6.41 -21.07
C VAL A 199 15.76 -5.00 -21.02
N GLY A 200 15.59 -4.29 -19.91
CA GLY A 200 16.23 -2.99 -19.66
C GLY A 200 17.76 -3.04 -19.74
N ILE A 201 18.37 -4.07 -19.15
CA ILE A 201 19.82 -4.31 -19.20
C ILE A 201 20.27 -4.63 -20.64
N VAL A 202 19.52 -5.44 -21.39
CA VAL A 202 19.81 -5.75 -22.80
C VAL A 202 19.73 -4.48 -23.66
N ILE A 203 18.72 -3.64 -23.46
CA ILE A 203 18.57 -2.35 -24.17
C ILE A 203 19.71 -1.38 -23.80
N PHE A 204 20.08 -1.29 -22.51
CA PHE A 204 21.20 -0.47 -22.03
C PHE A 204 22.51 -0.80 -22.77
N PHE A 205 22.83 -2.09 -22.93
CA PHE A 205 24.03 -2.54 -23.65
C PHE A 205 23.88 -2.54 -25.19
N GLY A 206 22.78 -2.05 -25.74
CA GLY A 206 22.59 -1.92 -27.20
C GLY A 206 22.21 -3.24 -27.90
N GLY A 207 21.66 -4.21 -27.17
CA GLY A 207 21.25 -5.51 -27.69
C GLY A 207 19.83 -5.57 -28.25
N ALA A 208 19.21 -4.44 -28.60
CA ALA A 208 17.85 -4.39 -29.11
C ALA A 208 17.78 -4.27 -30.65
N PRO A 209 16.71 -4.74 -31.32
CA PRO A 209 16.56 -4.67 -32.78
C PRO A 209 16.74 -3.27 -33.39
N ALA A 210 16.34 -2.21 -32.68
CA ALA A 210 16.51 -0.82 -33.11
C ALA A 210 17.76 -0.10 -32.53
N SER A 211 18.68 -0.83 -31.87
CA SER A 211 19.86 -0.21 -31.25
C SER A 211 20.90 0.23 -32.28
N HIS A 212 21.21 1.53 -32.30
CA HIS A 212 22.34 2.11 -33.04
C HIS A 212 23.65 2.10 -32.23
N GLY A 213 23.89 1.01 -31.49
CA GLY A 213 24.98 0.87 -30.50
C GLY A 213 24.48 0.89 -29.04
N VAL A 214 25.43 1.00 -28.11
CA VAL A 214 25.18 1.01 -26.65
C VAL A 214 24.38 2.26 -26.26
N LEU A 215 23.15 2.08 -25.76
CA LEU A 215 22.31 3.19 -25.29
C LEU A 215 22.87 3.79 -24.00
N GLY A 216 23.29 2.94 -23.06
CA GLY A 216 23.85 3.35 -21.78
C GLY A 216 22.96 4.37 -21.05
N PHE A 217 23.57 5.47 -20.62
CA PHE A 217 22.88 6.61 -20.00
C PHE A 217 22.55 7.74 -20.99
N HIS A 218 22.13 7.42 -22.23
CA HIS A 218 21.82 8.43 -23.24
C HIS A 218 20.74 9.42 -22.77
N TYR A 219 19.57 8.95 -22.30
CA TYR A 219 18.48 9.83 -21.90
C TYR A 219 18.77 10.69 -20.65
N TRP A 220 19.76 10.30 -19.84
CA TRP A 220 20.28 11.09 -18.72
C TRP A 220 21.21 12.22 -19.18
N LYS A 221 21.66 12.21 -20.44
CA LYS A 221 22.47 13.26 -21.08
C LYS A 221 21.63 14.12 -22.04
N THR A 222 20.72 13.49 -22.79
CA THR A 222 19.89 14.12 -23.83
C THR A 222 18.51 13.43 -23.85
N PRO A 223 17.41 14.09 -23.46
CA PRO A 223 17.27 15.51 -23.13
C PRO A 223 18.00 15.93 -21.85
N GLY A 224 18.19 15.03 -20.88
CA GLY A 224 18.92 15.32 -19.65
C GLY A 224 18.35 14.63 -18.42
N ALA A 225 19.19 14.47 -17.40
CA ALA A 225 18.85 13.76 -16.17
C ALA A 225 17.74 14.42 -15.33
N PHE A 226 17.53 15.74 -15.48
CA PHE A 226 16.51 16.52 -14.79
C PHE A 226 15.67 17.27 -15.83
N VAL A 227 14.36 17.26 -15.66
CA VAL A 227 13.45 18.24 -16.28
C VAL A 227 13.16 19.29 -15.21
N GLU A 228 13.39 20.56 -15.52
CA GLU A 228 13.17 21.66 -14.57
C GLU A 228 11.67 21.90 -14.39
N HIS A 229 11.20 22.08 -13.14
CA HIS A 229 9.78 22.02 -12.80
C HIS A 229 9.31 23.26 -12.04
N LEU A 230 8.18 23.85 -12.47
CA LEU A 230 7.55 25.11 -11.98
C LEU A 230 8.39 26.39 -12.11
N THR A 231 9.72 26.29 -12.19
CA THR A 231 10.66 27.40 -12.41
C THR A 231 11.95 26.84 -13.01
N ASP A 232 12.83 27.72 -13.47
CA ASP A 232 14.07 27.34 -14.18
C ASP A 232 15.25 27.11 -13.20
N GLY A 233 16.32 26.53 -13.72
CA GLY A 233 17.61 26.36 -13.06
C GLY A 233 17.59 25.43 -11.85
N ASN A 234 18.45 25.71 -10.87
CA ASN A 234 18.66 24.83 -9.73
C ASN A 234 17.43 24.71 -8.81
N THR A 235 16.62 25.78 -8.70
CA THR A 235 15.33 25.72 -8.00
C THR A 235 14.35 24.81 -8.75
N GLY A 236 14.30 24.89 -10.08
CA GLY A 236 13.54 23.97 -10.92
C GLY A 236 13.92 22.51 -10.74
N LYS A 237 15.21 22.20 -10.61
CA LYS A 237 15.72 20.84 -10.35
C LYS A 237 15.36 20.34 -8.96
N PHE A 238 15.39 21.21 -7.94
CA PHE A 238 14.93 20.87 -6.60
C PHE A 238 13.41 20.58 -6.59
N LEU A 239 12.60 21.43 -7.21
CA LEU A 239 11.16 21.23 -7.32
C LEU A 239 10.81 19.98 -8.15
N ALA A 240 11.63 19.60 -9.15
CA ALA A 240 11.49 18.35 -9.86
C ALA A 240 11.68 17.12 -8.95
N VAL A 241 12.69 17.13 -8.07
CA VAL A 241 12.89 16.09 -7.05
C VAL A 241 11.71 16.07 -6.07
N TRP A 242 11.24 17.23 -5.60
CA TRP A 242 10.11 17.34 -4.69
C TRP A 242 8.80 16.79 -5.30
N THR A 243 8.48 17.19 -6.53
CA THR A 243 7.34 16.66 -7.30
C THR A 243 7.47 15.16 -7.54
N SER A 244 8.68 14.64 -7.75
CA SER A 244 8.93 13.20 -7.88
C SER A 244 8.65 12.42 -6.58
N ILE A 245 9.07 12.95 -5.41
CA ILE A 245 8.73 12.36 -4.10
C ILE A 245 7.22 12.32 -3.90
N ILE A 246 6.48 13.37 -4.28
CA ILE A 246 5.02 13.40 -4.18
C ILE A 246 4.40 12.36 -5.14
N LYS A 247 4.66 12.45 -6.45
CA LYS A 247 4.03 11.59 -7.46
C LYS A 247 4.36 10.11 -7.29
N SER A 248 5.60 9.77 -6.92
CA SER A 248 6.04 8.38 -6.80
C SER A 248 5.50 7.70 -5.53
N ALA A 249 4.97 8.44 -4.56
CA ALA A 249 4.44 7.88 -3.31
C ALA A 249 3.22 6.98 -3.53
N PHE A 250 2.43 7.23 -4.58
CA PHE A 250 1.32 6.36 -4.99
C PHE A 250 1.76 4.89 -5.19
N ALA A 251 3.01 4.64 -5.56
CA ALA A 251 3.53 3.28 -5.74
C ALA A 251 3.78 2.49 -4.45
N PHE A 252 3.78 3.16 -3.29
CA PHE A 252 4.08 2.55 -1.99
C PHE A 252 2.93 2.62 -1.00
N ILE A 253 1.99 3.55 -1.21
CA ILE A 253 0.87 3.82 -0.31
C ILE A 253 -0.03 2.58 -0.19
N LEU A 254 -0.48 2.30 1.04
CA LEU A 254 -1.21 1.09 1.45
C LEU A 254 -0.52 -0.26 1.18
N SER A 255 0.77 -0.27 0.79
CA SER A 255 1.53 -1.51 0.65
C SER A 255 1.87 -2.14 2.02
N PRO A 256 2.39 -1.38 3.00
CA PRO A 256 2.50 -1.86 4.39
C PRO A 256 1.16 -2.25 5.01
N GLU A 257 0.13 -1.44 4.78
CA GLU A 257 -1.21 -1.62 5.35
C GLU A 257 -1.92 -2.90 4.84
N LEU A 258 -1.73 -3.27 3.58
CA LEU A 258 -2.22 -4.55 3.03
C LEU A 258 -1.59 -5.75 3.76
N ILE A 259 -0.30 -5.67 4.12
CA ILE A 259 0.43 -6.74 4.81
C ILE A 259 -0.11 -6.95 6.23
N THR A 260 -0.42 -5.87 6.96
CA THR A 260 -0.99 -5.96 8.31
C THR A 260 -2.50 -6.24 8.34
N ALA A 261 -3.24 -5.89 7.29
CA ALA A 261 -4.63 -6.35 7.11
C ALA A 261 -4.68 -7.88 7.01
N CYS A 262 -3.81 -8.49 6.18
CA CYS A 262 -3.72 -9.94 6.04
C CYS A 262 -3.41 -10.67 7.36
N ALA A 263 -2.73 -10.03 8.33
CA ALA A 263 -2.39 -10.65 9.61
C ALA A 263 -3.61 -11.13 10.43
N SER A 264 -4.80 -10.59 10.16
CA SER A 264 -6.06 -10.98 10.81
C SER A 264 -6.71 -12.27 10.27
N GLU A 265 -6.34 -12.72 9.06
CA GLU A 265 -6.85 -13.94 8.40
C GLU A 265 -5.73 -14.96 8.11
N ALA A 266 -4.53 -14.75 8.69
CA ALA A 266 -3.31 -15.50 8.42
C ALA A 266 -2.94 -16.54 9.50
N GLU A 267 -2.32 -17.64 9.07
CA GLU A 267 -1.69 -18.62 9.96
C GLU A 267 -0.52 -18.01 10.76
N HIS A 268 -0.42 -18.31 12.06
CA HIS A 268 0.72 -17.96 12.95
C HIS A 268 1.32 -16.54 12.73
N PRO A 269 0.53 -15.46 12.88
CA PRO A 269 0.94 -14.11 12.47
C PRO A 269 2.21 -13.62 13.16
N ARG A 270 2.43 -13.92 14.46
CA ARG A 270 3.68 -13.59 15.18
C ARG A 270 4.96 -14.10 14.50
N VAL A 271 4.89 -15.23 13.79
CA VAL A 271 6.05 -15.86 13.14
C VAL A 271 6.12 -15.50 11.65
N ASN A 272 4.96 -15.35 10.98
CA ASN A 272 4.91 -15.11 9.54
C ASN A 272 5.03 -13.62 9.17
N LEU A 273 4.52 -12.69 9.99
CA LEU A 273 4.50 -11.26 9.69
C LEU A 273 5.88 -10.58 9.77
N PRO A 274 6.77 -10.86 10.76
CA PRO A 274 8.15 -10.35 10.73
C PRO A 274 8.92 -10.87 9.52
N LYS A 275 8.71 -12.14 9.16
CA LYS A 275 9.32 -12.77 7.98
C LYS A 275 8.80 -12.16 6.68
N ALA A 276 7.53 -11.73 6.61
CA ALA A 276 7.02 -10.98 5.47
C ALA A 276 7.66 -9.58 5.40
N THR A 277 7.63 -8.84 6.51
CA THR A 277 8.23 -7.49 6.68
C THR A 277 9.68 -7.42 6.21
N ASN A 278 10.56 -8.28 6.73
CA ASN A 278 11.98 -8.25 6.38
C ASN A 278 12.21 -8.55 4.88
N ARG A 279 11.41 -9.44 4.27
CA ARG A 279 11.53 -9.79 2.84
C ARG A 279 10.86 -8.80 1.90
N PHE A 280 9.84 -8.07 2.36
CA PHE A 280 9.23 -6.96 1.63
C PHE A 280 10.28 -5.90 1.31
N ILE A 281 11.00 -5.41 2.32
CA ILE A 281 11.95 -4.30 2.22
C ILE A 281 13.02 -4.54 1.15
N TYR A 282 13.81 -5.62 1.25
CA TYR A 282 14.90 -5.87 0.30
C TYR A 282 14.41 -6.10 -1.13
N ARG A 283 13.22 -6.69 -1.32
CA ARG A 283 12.63 -6.93 -2.64
C ARG A 283 12.01 -5.67 -3.23
N MET A 284 11.40 -4.82 -2.41
CA MET A 284 10.98 -3.47 -2.80
C MET A 284 12.16 -2.65 -3.31
N ILE A 285 13.29 -2.64 -2.59
CA ILE A 285 14.51 -1.94 -3.04
C ILE A 285 14.95 -2.45 -4.41
N VAL A 286 15.08 -3.77 -4.61
CA VAL A 286 15.48 -4.34 -5.91
C VAL A 286 14.52 -3.93 -7.02
N PHE A 287 13.21 -4.11 -6.86
CA PHE A 287 12.26 -3.87 -7.95
C PHE A 287 11.97 -2.39 -8.21
N TYR A 288 11.93 -1.53 -7.18
CA TYR A 288 11.68 -0.10 -7.37
C TYR A 288 12.93 0.68 -7.81
N VAL A 289 14.11 0.38 -7.28
CA VAL A 289 15.35 1.08 -7.71
C VAL A 289 15.74 0.62 -9.12
N LEU A 290 15.79 -0.69 -9.41
CA LEU A 290 16.11 -1.16 -10.75
C LEU A 290 14.99 -0.87 -11.76
N GLY A 291 13.72 -0.88 -11.34
CA GLY A 291 12.59 -0.51 -12.19
C GLY A 291 12.61 0.96 -12.60
N SER A 292 12.75 1.89 -11.65
CA SER A 292 12.83 3.33 -11.95
C SER A 292 14.11 3.70 -12.72
N LEU A 293 15.25 3.07 -12.41
CA LEU A 293 16.48 3.19 -13.20
C LEU A 293 16.28 2.69 -14.63
N THR A 294 15.65 1.52 -14.81
CA THR A 294 15.34 0.95 -16.14
C THR A 294 14.46 1.90 -16.94
N ILE A 295 13.36 2.38 -16.36
CA ILE A 295 12.46 3.37 -16.98
C ILE A 295 13.24 4.59 -17.48
N GLY A 296 14.07 5.18 -16.62
CA GLY A 296 14.88 6.34 -16.96
C GLY A 296 16.04 6.07 -17.94
N VAL A 297 16.38 4.81 -18.18
CA VAL A 297 17.39 4.37 -19.16
C VAL A 297 16.77 4.11 -20.54
N ILE A 298 15.55 3.57 -20.60
CA ILE A 298 14.93 3.12 -21.87
C ILE A 298 13.93 4.11 -22.48
N VAL A 299 13.58 5.21 -21.80
CA VAL A 299 12.70 6.26 -22.33
C VAL A 299 13.25 7.66 -22.07
N ALA A 300 13.14 8.54 -23.07
CA ALA A 300 13.40 9.96 -22.94
C ALA A 300 12.26 10.66 -22.19
N SER A 301 12.55 11.55 -21.24
CA SER A 301 11.51 12.30 -20.51
C SER A 301 10.64 13.19 -21.40
N ASN A 302 11.10 13.53 -22.61
CA ASN A 302 10.37 14.29 -23.62
C ASN A 302 9.73 13.42 -24.73
N ASP A 303 9.58 12.09 -24.53
CA ASP A 303 8.87 11.23 -25.48
C ASP A 303 7.41 11.72 -25.65
N PRO A 304 6.92 11.97 -26.88
CA PRO A 304 5.58 12.50 -27.10
C PRO A 304 4.44 11.68 -26.49
N ARG A 305 4.62 10.36 -26.28
CA ARG A 305 3.62 9.52 -25.60
C ARG A 305 3.53 9.81 -24.10
N LEU A 306 4.64 10.15 -23.46
CA LEU A 306 4.66 10.60 -22.07
C LEU A 306 4.04 12.00 -21.93
N LEU A 307 4.39 12.92 -22.84
CA LEU A 307 3.82 14.27 -22.86
C LEU A 307 2.31 14.27 -23.22
N GLY A 308 1.86 13.24 -23.94
CA GLY A 308 0.44 12.94 -24.18
C GLY A 308 -0.36 12.66 -22.90
N ALA A 309 0.28 12.20 -21.82
CA ALA A 309 -0.34 12.01 -20.50
C ALA A 309 -0.38 13.29 -19.65
N LEU A 310 0.46 14.30 -19.97
CA LEU A 310 0.44 15.61 -19.31
C LEU A 310 -0.52 16.60 -20.01
N SER A 311 -0.75 16.43 -21.32
CA SER A 311 -1.64 17.27 -22.11
C SER A 311 -3.10 16.84 -21.94
N GLN A 312 -3.86 17.63 -21.19
CA GLN A 312 -5.27 17.37 -20.89
C GLN A 312 -6.08 17.18 -22.19
N GLY A 313 -6.68 15.99 -22.35
CA GLY A 313 -7.54 15.67 -23.49
C GLY A 313 -6.85 15.04 -24.70
N SER A 314 -5.54 14.74 -24.66
CA SER A 314 -4.94 13.91 -25.71
C SER A 314 -5.55 12.50 -25.70
N SER A 315 -5.94 12.00 -26.87
CA SER A 315 -6.57 10.68 -27.05
C SER A 315 -5.57 9.53 -27.27
N THR A 316 -4.27 9.84 -27.23
CA THR A 316 -3.22 8.82 -27.33
C THR A 316 -3.16 8.07 -26.00
N ALA A 317 -3.63 6.82 -25.96
CA ALA A 317 -3.54 5.98 -24.77
C ALA A 317 -2.06 5.87 -24.33
N ALA A 318 -1.70 6.53 -23.22
CA ALA A 318 -0.31 6.55 -22.77
C ALA A 318 0.07 5.14 -22.32
N ALA A 319 1.06 4.58 -23.02
CA ALA A 319 1.59 3.29 -22.68
C ALA A 319 2.59 3.45 -21.53
N SER A 320 2.61 2.47 -20.62
CA SER A 320 3.64 2.34 -19.58
C SER A 320 5.04 2.71 -20.10
N PRO A 321 5.89 3.42 -19.35
CA PRO A 321 7.25 3.73 -19.80
C PRO A 321 8.05 2.48 -20.19
N PHE A 322 7.80 1.33 -19.56
CA PHE A 322 8.37 0.06 -20.00
C PHE A 322 7.95 -0.31 -21.42
N VAL A 323 6.67 -0.15 -21.77
CA VAL A 323 6.12 -0.45 -23.09
C VAL A 323 6.56 0.59 -24.13
N ILE A 324 6.66 1.86 -23.77
CA ILE A 324 7.28 2.91 -24.61
C ILE A 324 8.73 2.53 -24.92
N GLY A 325 9.51 2.12 -23.92
CA GLY A 325 10.90 1.68 -24.10
C GLY A 325 11.03 0.43 -24.98
N ILE A 326 10.14 -0.55 -24.81
CA ILE A 326 10.08 -1.77 -25.64
C ILE A 326 9.73 -1.44 -27.11
N GLN A 327 8.82 -0.48 -27.33
CA GLN A 327 8.51 0.03 -28.67
C GLN A 327 9.71 0.77 -29.28
N ASN A 328 10.40 1.62 -28.51
CA ASN A 328 11.60 2.35 -28.95
C ASN A 328 12.77 1.42 -29.25
N ALA A 329 12.88 0.31 -28.51
CA ALA A 329 13.82 -0.77 -28.73
C ALA A 329 13.50 -1.61 -29.99
N GLY A 330 12.32 -1.45 -30.59
CA GLY A 330 11.89 -2.21 -31.78
C GLY A 330 11.61 -3.69 -31.50
N ILE A 331 11.32 -4.08 -30.26
CA ILE A 331 11.08 -5.48 -29.89
C ILE A 331 9.62 -5.84 -30.17
N PRO A 332 9.31 -6.71 -31.16
CA PRO A 332 7.93 -7.05 -31.52
C PRO A 332 7.25 -7.92 -30.45
N VAL A 333 5.92 -7.82 -30.37
CA VAL A 333 5.00 -8.61 -29.51
C VAL A 333 5.17 -8.37 -28.00
N LEU A 334 6.39 -8.17 -27.49
CA LEU A 334 6.68 -7.97 -26.06
C LEU A 334 5.89 -6.79 -25.46
N ASN A 335 5.65 -5.75 -26.25
CA ASN A 335 4.81 -4.60 -25.89
C ASN A 335 3.38 -5.03 -25.45
N HIS A 336 2.76 -5.98 -26.15
CA HIS A 336 1.43 -6.50 -25.79
C HIS A 336 1.49 -7.45 -24.59
N ILE A 337 2.52 -8.29 -24.49
CA ILE A 337 2.72 -9.20 -23.35
C ILE A 337 2.87 -8.41 -22.05
N ILE A 338 3.70 -7.35 -22.07
CA ILE A 338 3.92 -6.49 -20.91
C ILE A 338 2.67 -5.68 -20.57
N ASN A 339 1.95 -5.08 -21.54
CA ASN A 339 0.69 -4.42 -21.20
C ASN A 339 -0.36 -5.38 -20.62
N ALA A 340 -0.41 -6.64 -21.06
CA ALA A 340 -1.30 -7.65 -20.46
C ALA A 340 -0.89 -7.98 -19.01
N ALA A 341 0.42 -8.08 -18.74
CA ALA A 341 0.93 -8.23 -17.38
C ALA A 341 0.59 -7.01 -16.49
N ILE A 342 0.75 -5.79 -17.01
CA ILE A 342 0.42 -4.54 -16.31
C ILE A 342 -1.09 -4.43 -16.04
N LEU A 343 -1.94 -4.83 -16.98
CA LEU A 343 -3.39 -4.89 -16.80
C LEU A 343 -3.77 -5.86 -15.66
N SER A 344 -3.18 -7.06 -15.65
CA SER A 344 -3.39 -8.03 -14.56
C SER A 344 -2.84 -7.51 -13.22
N SER A 345 -1.75 -6.74 -13.26
CA SER A 345 -1.12 -6.11 -12.09
C SER A 345 -2.03 -5.06 -11.45
N ALA A 346 -2.63 -4.19 -12.26
CA ALA A 346 -3.62 -3.19 -11.86
C ALA A 346 -4.87 -3.87 -11.25
N TYR A 347 -5.40 -4.89 -11.94
CA TYR A 347 -6.57 -5.62 -11.47
C TYR A 347 -6.32 -6.28 -10.09
N SER A 348 -5.21 -7.00 -9.92
CA SER A 348 -4.84 -7.61 -8.62
C SER A 348 -4.56 -6.55 -7.54
N CYS A 349 -3.99 -5.39 -7.89
CA CYS A 349 -3.80 -4.30 -6.94
C CYS A 349 -5.15 -3.78 -6.43
N GLY A 350 -6.07 -3.45 -7.36
CA GLY A 350 -7.43 -3.01 -7.02
C GLY A 350 -8.21 -4.05 -6.21
N ASN A 351 -8.10 -5.33 -6.57
CA ASN A 351 -8.72 -6.45 -5.84
C ASN A 351 -8.15 -6.63 -4.42
N SER A 352 -6.83 -6.51 -4.25
CA SER A 352 -6.16 -6.55 -2.94
C SER A 352 -6.53 -5.36 -2.06
N GLN A 353 -6.64 -4.16 -2.63
CA GLN A 353 -7.07 -2.96 -1.90
C GLN A 353 -8.58 -2.99 -1.59
N PHE A 354 -9.40 -3.62 -2.43
CA PHE A 354 -10.80 -3.95 -2.14
C PHE A 354 -10.88 -4.84 -0.89
N PHE A 355 -10.14 -5.95 -0.88
CA PHE A 355 -10.05 -6.85 0.27
C PHE A 355 -9.65 -6.08 1.55
N SER A 356 -8.56 -5.32 1.50
CA SER A 356 -8.06 -4.52 2.63
C SER A 356 -9.10 -3.52 3.16
N ALA A 357 -9.79 -2.79 2.27
CA ALA A 357 -10.84 -1.85 2.62
C ALA A 357 -12.02 -2.52 3.35
N THR A 358 -12.47 -3.69 2.89
CA THR A 358 -13.59 -4.41 3.49
C THR A 358 -13.27 -4.95 4.89
N ARG A 359 -12.04 -5.47 5.08
CA ARG A 359 -11.56 -5.97 6.39
C ARG A 359 -11.35 -4.84 7.39
N THR A 360 -10.88 -3.70 6.90
CA THR A 360 -10.76 -2.46 7.68
C THR A 360 -12.12 -1.98 8.19
N LEU A 361 -13.11 -1.86 7.30
CA LEU A 361 -14.45 -1.40 7.67
C LEU A 361 -15.18 -2.39 8.60
N HIS A 362 -14.97 -3.70 8.42
CA HIS A 362 -15.44 -4.74 9.34
C HIS A 362 -14.81 -4.64 10.74
N SER A 363 -13.49 -4.42 10.81
CA SER A 363 -12.75 -4.19 12.06
C SER A 363 -13.29 -2.99 12.84
N MET A 364 -13.53 -1.86 12.15
CA MET A 364 -14.16 -0.67 12.76
C MET A 364 -15.56 -0.98 13.32
N ALA A 365 -16.34 -1.82 12.63
CA ALA A 365 -17.73 -2.11 12.97
C ALA A 365 -17.87 -3.03 14.20
N ILE A 366 -16.99 -4.03 14.35
CA ILE A 366 -16.88 -4.83 15.57
C ILE A 366 -16.51 -3.93 16.76
N ARG A 367 -15.61 -2.98 16.55
CA ARG A 367 -15.13 -2.02 17.56
C ARG A 367 -16.11 -0.86 17.82
N GLY A 368 -17.27 -0.83 17.16
CA GLY A 368 -18.32 0.17 17.34
C GLY A 368 -18.04 1.56 16.75
N GLU A 369 -16.97 1.72 15.97
CA GLU A 369 -16.55 3.00 15.38
C GLU A 369 -17.38 3.40 14.15
N VAL A 370 -18.06 2.41 13.55
CA VAL A 370 -19.06 2.57 12.48
C VAL A 370 -20.27 1.68 12.79
N PRO A 371 -21.42 1.86 12.13
CA PRO A 371 -22.59 1.02 12.36
C PRO A 371 -22.29 -0.48 12.26
N ARG A 372 -22.66 -1.24 13.31
CA ARG A 372 -22.43 -2.69 13.45
C ARG A 372 -22.85 -3.53 12.22
N LEU A 373 -23.77 -3.01 11.40
CA LEU A 373 -24.16 -3.59 10.11
C LEU A 373 -22.95 -4.01 9.24
N PHE A 374 -21.89 -3.20 9.19
CA PHE A 374 -20.69 -3.50 8.39
C PHE A 374 -19.83 -4.63 8.98
N GLY A 375 -20.05 -5.00 10.25
CA GLY A 375 -19.41 -6.12 10.93
C GLY A 375 -20.04 -7.47 10.60
N ARG A 376 -21.22 -7.51 9.97
CA ARG A 376 -21.94 -8.76 9.74
C ARG A 376 -21.33 -9.56 8.58
N THR A 377 -20.88 -10.77 8.88
CA THR A 377 -20.33 -11.72 7.91
C THR A 377 -21.39 -12.66 7.32
N ASN A 378 -21.08 -13.25 6.17
CA ASN A 378 -21.88 -14.31 5.54
C ASN A 378 -21.34 -15.71 5.93
N ARG A 379 -21.96 -16.78 5.39
CA ARG A 379 -21.60 -18.19 5.66
C ARG A 379 -20.15 -18.60 5.30
N TRP A 380 -19.36 -17.71 4.72
CA TRP A 380 -17.96 -17.93 4.35
C TRP A 380 -17.01 -16.97 5.10
N GLY A 381 -17.48 -16.28 6.14
CA GLY A 381 -16.70 -15.32 6.93
C GLY A 381 -16.50 -13.97 6.27
N VAL A 382 -17.27 -13.63 5.23
CA VAL A 382 -17.06 -12.41 4.43
C VAL A 382 -17.99 -11.27 4.87
N PRO A 383 -17.48 -10.05 5.15
CA PRO A 383 -18.27 -8.92 5.62
C PRO A 383 -19.07 -8.25 4.49
N TYR A 384 -20.19 -8.86 4.10
CA TYR A 384 -20.87 -8.56 2.83
C TYR A 384 -21.45 -7.13 2.73
N TYR A 385 -21.82 -6.49 3.84
CA TYR A 385 -22.20 -5.07 3.83
C TYR A 385 -20.99 -4.15 3.59
N ALA A 386 -19.82 -4.50 4.12
CA ALA A 386 -18.58 -3.76 3.83
C ALA A 386 -18.19 -3.94 2.35
N VAL A 387 -18.26 -5.17 1.83
CA VAL A 387 -18.06 -5.46 0.39
C VAL A 387 -19.00 -4.63 -0.48
N THR A 388 -20.27 -4.52 -0.10
CA THR A 388 -21.27 -3.71 -0.81
C THR A 388 -20.94 -2.21 -0.79
N LEU A 389 -20.51 -1.64 0.35
CA LEU A 389 -20.13 -0.22 0.41
C LEU A 389 -18.85 0.07 -0.40
N THR A 390 -17.83 -0.79 -0.33
CA THR A 390 -16.62 -0.66 -1.15
C THR A 390 -16.95 -0.77 -2.65
N ALA A 391 -17.91 -1.63 -3.05
CA ALA A 391 -18.40 -1.69 -4.42
C ALA A 391 -19.06 -0.37 -4.88
N LEU A 392 -19.93 0.21 -4.05
CA LEU A 392 -20.59 1.48 -4.34
C LEU A 392 -19.59 2.65 -4.46
N ILE A 393 -18.58 2.72 -3.59
CA ILE A 393 -17.51 3.72 -3.69
C ILE A 393 -16.65 3.50 -4.94
N SER A 394 -16.45 2.25 -5.36
CA SER A 394 -15.71 1.91 -6.59
C SER A 394 -16.37 2.45 -7.86
N LEU A 395 -17.68 2.77 -7.83
CA LEU A 395 -18.40 3.39 -8.94
C LEU A 395 -17.89 4.81 -9.28
N VAL A 396 -17.11 5.45 -8.41
CA VAL A 396 -16.39 6.71 -8.73
C VAL A 396 -15.47 6.55 -9.97
N SER A 397 -15.03 5.33 -10.27
CA SER A 397 -14.32 5.03 -11.52
C SER A 397 -15.11 5.37 -12.80
N TYR A 398 -16.45 5.45 -12.79
CA TYR A 398 -17.23 5.83 -13.97
C TYR A 398 -17.02 7.29 -14.44
N LEU A 399 -16.30 8.13 -13.69
CA LEU A 399 -15.80 9.43 -14.18
C LEU A 399 -14.98 9.29 -15.49
N ASN A 400 -14.41 8.10 -15.76
CA ASN A 400 -13.76 7.73 -17.02
C ASN A 400 -14.70 7.75 -18.25
N VAL A 401 -16.01 7.87 -18.06
CA VAL A 401 -17.00 7.95 -19.14
C VAL A 401 -17.29 9.41 -19.52
N SER A 402 -17.16 10.35 -18.57
CA SER A 402 -17.32 11.80 -18.81
C SER A 402 -16.00 12.52 -19.12
N ASN A 403 -14.86 11.94 -18.72
CA ASN A 403 -13.53 12.54 -18.81
C ASN A 403 -12.49 11.49 -19.23
N SER A 404 -11.39 11.90 -19.85
CA SER A 404 -10.36 10.96 -20.29
C SER A 404 -9.67 10.27 -19.11
N SER A 405 -9.32 8.99 -19.28
CA SER A 405 -8.81 8.15 -18.19
C SER A 405 -7.52 8.68 -17.55
N SER A 406 -6.63 9.32 -18.32
CA SER A 406 -5.42 9.98 -17.79
C SER A 406 -5.76 11.12 -16.81
N VAL A 407 -6.80 11.92 -17.08
CA VAL A 407 -7.24 13.01 -16.20
C VAL A 407 -7.86 12.45 -14.92
N VAL A 408 -8.74 11.45 -15.03
CA VAL A 408 -9.37 10.80 -13.88
C VAL A 408 -8.35 10.04 -13.04
N PHE A 409 -7.38 9.36 -13.68
CA PHE A 409 -6.26 8.72 -13.00
C PHE A 409 -5.43 9.74 -12.23
N THR A 410 -5.13 10.91 -12.82
CA THR A 410 -4.41 12.00 -12.15
C THR A 410 -5.17 12.53 -10.93
N TRP A 411 -6.49 12.71 -11.02
CA TRP A 411 -7.30 13.12 -9.86
C TRP A 411 -7.29 12.06 -8.75
N LEU A 412 -7.55 10.80 -9.08
CA LEU A 412 -7.68 9.72 -8.10
C LEU A 412 -6.33 9.31 -7.48
N THR A 413 -5.23 9.33 -8.25
CA THR A 413 -3.87 9.12 -7.71
C THR A 413 -3.43 10.26 -6.80
N ASN A 414 -3.72 11.52 -7.13
CA ASN A 414 -3.42 12.65 -6.25
C ASN A 414 -4.17 12.54 -4.91
N ILE A 415 -5.47 12.22 -4.94
CA ILE A 415 -6.26 12.01 -3.71
C ILE A 415 -5.69 10.83 -2.91
N SER A 416 -5.45 9.69 -3.56
CA SER A 416 -4.85 8.50 -2.93
C SER A 416 -3.48 8.79 -2.31
N THR A 417 -2.66 9.62 -2.96
CA THR A 417 -1.34 10.03 -2.51
C THR A 417 -1.41 10.84 -1.21
N VAL A 418 -2.25 11.89 -1.19
CA VAL A 418 -2.47 12.71 0.01
C VAL A 418 -3.05 11.86 1.15
N SER A 419 -3.98 10.96 0.84
CA SER A 419 -4.58 10.02 1.80
C SER A 419 -3.54 9.12 2.46
N GLY A 420 -2.59 8.57 1.70
CA GLY A 420 -1.52 7.72 2.22
C GLY A 420 -0.48 8.48 3.05
N PHE A 421 -0.10 9.69 2.66
CA PHE A 421 0.77 10.52 3.51
C PHE A 421 0.10 10.87 4.85
N ILE A 422 -1.21 11.14 4.85
CA ILE A 422 -1.99 11.34 6.09
C ILE A 422 -2.03 10.05 6.93
N SER A 423 -2.25 8.88 6.31
CA SER A 423 -2.13 7.56 6.98
C SER A 423 -0.79 7.42 7.70
N TRP A 424 0.31 7.68 7.01
CA TRP A 424 1.67 7.51 7.55
C TRP A 424 2.02 8.49 8.67
N ILE A 425 1.50 9.73 8.63
CA ILE A 425 1.61 10.67 9.74
C ILE A 425 0.90 10.11 10.98
N PHE A 426 -0.31 9.55 10.83
CA PHE A 426 -1.01 8.91 11.93
C PHE A 426 -0.27 7.66 12.45
N ILE A 427 0.24 6.76 11.58
CA ILE A 427 1.05 5.60 11.99
C ILE A 427 2.23 6.04 12.89
N GLY A 428 2.94 7.10 12.52
CA GLY A 428 4.04 7.64 13.34
C GLY A 428 3.57 8.14 14.72
N ILE A 429 2.44 8.86 14.79
CA ILE A 429 1.85 9.34 16.05
C ILE A 429 1.40 8.15 16.94
N ILE A 430 0.77 7.13 16.33
CA ILE A 430 0.29 5.93 17.00
C ILE A 430 1.48 5.12 17.53
N TYR A 431 2.53 4.94 16.74
CA TYR A 431 3.75 4.24 17.14
C TYR A 431 4.46 4.93 18.31
N LEU A 432 4.55 6.27 18.30
CA LEU A 432 5.08 7.04 19.45
C LEU A 432 4.24 6.90 20.72
N ARG A 433 2.94 6.57 20.61
CA ARG A 433 2.07 6.27 21.75
C ARG A 433 2.20 4.82 22.22
N PHE A 434 2.19 3.87 21.29
CA PHE A 434 2.50 2.46 21.53
C PHE A 434 3.82 2.31 22.29
N ARG A 435 4.89 2.93 21.78
CA ARG A 435 6.22 2.87 22.39
C ARG A 435 6.21 3.37 23.84
N LYS A 436 5.53 4.50 24.12
CA LYS A 436 5.36 5.01 25.49
C LYS A 436 4.58 4.06 26.41
N ALA A 437 3.60 3.31 25.88
CA ALA A 437 2.90 2.28 26.66
C ALA A 437 3.81 1.07 26.94
N ILE A 438 4.58 0.60 25.95
CA ILE A 438 5.57 -0.47 26.12
C ILE A 438 6.62 -0.09 27.17
N ASP A 439 7.18 1.12 27.09
CA ASP A 439 8.16 1.64 28.05
C ASP A 439 7.54 1.80 29.45
N TYR A 440 6.30 2.31 29.56
CA TYR A 440 5.60 2.46 30.86
C TYR A 440 5.28 1.11 31.54
N HIS A 441 4.88 0.10 30.76
CA HIS A 441 4.59 -1.25 31.28
C HIS A 441 5.83 -2.16 31.36
N ASN A 442 7.03 -1.66 31.04
CA ASN A 442 8.29 -2.43 30.98
C ASN A 442 8.22 -3.67 30.06
N LEU A 443 7.48 -3.59 28.95
CA LEU A 443 7.27 -4.71 28.02
C LEU A 443 8.31 -4.75 26.89
N ASN A 444 9.52 -4.28 27.16
CA ASN A 444 10.60 -4.10 26.18
C ASN A 444 11.34 -5.38 25.78
N ASP A 445 11.22 -6.43 26.59
CA ASP A 445 11.90 -7.72 26.39
C ASP A 445 10.98 -8.76 25.70
N ARG A 446 9.95 -8.31 24.97
CA ARG A 446 8.94 -9.13 24.27
C ARG A 446 9.01 -9.00 22.75
#